data_AF-A0A1M6F7J0-F1
#
_entry.id   AF-A0A1M6F7J0-F1
#
_cell.length_a   1.000
_cell.length_b   1.000
_cell.length_c   1.000
_cell.angle_alpha   90.00
_cell.angle_beta   90.00
_cell.angle_gamma   90.00
#
_symmetry.space_group_name_H-M   'P 1'
#
loop_
_entity.id
_entity.type
_entity.pdbx_description
1 polymer ?
#
loop_
_entity_poly.entity_id
_entity_poly.type
_entity_poly.pdbx_seq_one_letter_code
_entity_poly.pdbx_strand_id
1 'polypeptide(L)'
;MAFPYNETVLDHFKNPRNVGRIENPDGKATEGSPACGDMVSIYLRVNNDTKVIEDIKFESYGCASNIATASIITEIAKGMTIDEAKKITWKDASEALGGLPPIKVHCSVLAVEGLRSAIKNYEEKHGLVENLEPTTVEIVRNRLRRVMNPMKGLDMVATDLIKKVEVNEGVIHLVIDLPESHQFSNVIKEETREKLETLWDIDKIDIEFAE
;
A
#
# COMPACT_ATOMS: atom_id res chain seq x y z
N MET A 1 12.11 7.63 32.70
CA MET A 1 11.51 8.24 31.50
C MET A 1 10.08 7.76 31.43
N ALA A 2 9.09 8.65 31.27
CA ALA A 2 7.68 8.23 31.19
C ALA A 2 7.43 7.48 29.88
N PHE A 3 6.52 6.50 29.89
CA PHE A 3 6.15 5.77 28.69
C PHE A 3 5.43 6.74 27.72
N PRO A 4 5.90 6.91 26.48
CA PRO A 4 5.51 8.05 25.64
C PRO A 4 4.20 7.84 24.85
N TYR A 5 3.51 6.70 25.01
CA TYR A 5 2.19 6.48 24.42
C TYR A 5 1.08 6.73 25.44
N ASN A 6 0.07 7.47 24.98
CA ASN A 6 -1.16 7.69 25.73
C ASN A 6 -2.10 6.45 25.64
N GLU A 7 -3.19 6.50 26.39
CA GLU A 7 -4.17 5.40 26.45
C GLU A 7 -4.82 5.12 25.09
N THR A 8 -5.13 6.15 24.29
CA THR A 8 -5.72 6.01 22.96
C THR A 8 -4.80 5.25 22.01
N VAL A 9 -3.52 5.63 21.95
CA VAL A 9 -2.52 4.92 21.13
C VAL A 9 -2.41 3.46 21.56
N LEU A 10 -2.37 3.21 22.86
CA LEU A 10 -2.29 1.85 23.40
C LEU A 10 -3.54 1.03 23.10
N ASP A 11 -4.72 1.64 23.13
CA ASP A 11 -5.96 0.96 22.82
C ASP A 11 -6.05 0.61 21.33
N HIS A 12 -5.72 1.53 20.42
CA HIS A 12 -5.68 1.21 18.99
C HIS A 12 -4.58 0.21 18.62
N PHE A 13 -3.50 0.14 19.40
CA PHE A 13 -2.47 -0.89 19.23
C PHE A 13 -2.92 -2.27 19.74
N LYS A 14 -3.54 -2.34 20.92
CA LYS A 14 -3.96 -3.60 21.55
C LYS A 14 -5.25 -4.15 20.94
N ASN A 15 -6.16 -3.26 20.58
CA ASN A 15 -7.48 -3.54 20.03
C ASN A 15 -7.65 -2.77 18.71
N PRO A 16 -6.87 -3.07 17.66
CA PRO A 16 -6.99 -2.36 16.38
C PRO A 16 -8.37 -2.59 15.75
N ARG A 17 -8.96 -1.53 15.20
CA ARG A 17 -10.26 -1.60 14.50
C ARG A 17 -10.02 -1.95 13.04
N ASN A 18 -11.03 -2.47 12.34
CA ASN A 18 -10.96 -2.66 10.89
C ASN A 18 -9.79 -3.53 10.37
N VAL A 19 -9.21 -4.41 11.20
CA VAL A 19 -8.15 -5.31 10.73
C VAL A 19 -8.71 -6.33 9.73
N GLY A 20 -7.95 -6.59 8.67
CA GLY A 20 -8.19 -7.66 7.71
C GLY A 20 -8.07 -7.23 6.26
N ARG A 21 -8.59 -8.08 5.38
CA ARG A 21 -8.67 -7.85 3.93
C ARG A 21 -10.13 -7.75 3.50
N ILE A 22 -10.38 -7.00 2.44
CA ILE A 22 -11.64 -7.05 1.70
C ILE A 22 -11.36 -7.87 0.43
N GLU A 23 -12.15 -8.91 0.19
CA GLU A 23 -12.08 -9.64 -1.08
C GLU A 23 -12.59 -8.76 -2.22
N ASN A 24 -11.87 -8.72 -3.34
CA ASN A 24 -12.18 -7.89 -4.51
C ASN A 24 -12.51 -6.43 -4.13
N PRO A 25 -11.56 -5.71 -3.50
CA PRO A 25 -11.78 -4.33 -3.06
C PRO A 25 -11.91 -3.38 -4.26
N ASP A 26 -12.68 -2.32 -4.12
CA ASP A 26 -12.83 -1.30 -5.17
C ASP A 26 -11.56 -0.43 -5.27
N GLY A 27 -10.81 -0.32 -4.17
CA GLY A 27 -9.49 0.31 -4.12
C GLY A 27 -8.56 -0.41 -3.15
N LYS A 28 -7.30 -0.61 -3.55
CA LYS A 28 -6.25 -1.21 -2.71
C LYS A 28 -4.93 -0.48 -2.93
N ALA A 29 -4.20 -0.26 -1.86
CA ALA A 29 -2.79 0.11 -1.95
C ALA A 29 -1.99 -0.41 -0.77
N THR A 30 -0.70 -0.63 -1.01
CA THR A 30 0.27 -1.03 0.01
C THR A 30 1.47 -0.09 -0.04
N GLU A 31 1.64 0.67 1.04
CA GLU A 31 2.75 1.61 1.22
C GLU A 31 3.67 1.12 2.34
N GLY A 32 4.96 1.42 2.22
CA GLY A 32 5.96 1.02 3.19
C GLY A 32 7.19 1.93 3.18
N SER A 33 7.91 1.98 4.30
CA SER A 33 9.09 2.80 4.48
C SER A 33 10.33 1.93 4.73
N PRO A 34 11.28 1.85 3.77
CA PRO A 34 12.54 1.13 3.96
C PRO A 34 13.37 1.64 5.15
N ALA A 35 13.20 2.89 5.55
CA ALA A 35 13.97 3.51 6.63
C ALA A 35 13.60 2.96 8.02
N CYS A 36 12.35 2.52 8.22
CA CYS A 36 11.89 1.98 9.50
C CYS A 36 11.34 0.55 9.42
N GLY A 37 11.12 0.01 8.22
CA GLY A 37 10.57 -1.32 7.99
C GLY A 37 9.06 -1.44 8.20
N ASP A 38 8.37 -0.32 8.44
CA ASP A 38 6.91 -0.27 8.59
C ASP A 38 6.21 -0.36 7.23
N MET A 39 5.08 -1.07 7.18
CA MET A 39 4.23 -1.24 6.00
C MET A 39 2.75 -1.22 6.39
N VAL A 40 1.91 -0.74 5.49
CA VAL A 40 0.46 -0.73 5.63
C VAL A 40 -0.23 -1.00 4.29
N SER A 41 -1.19 -1.91 4.29
CA SER A 41 -2.11 -2.18 3.19
C SER A 41 -3.50 -1.67 3.58
N ILE A 42 -4.11 -0.85 2.73
CA ILE A 42 -5.47 -0.34 2.91
C ILE A 42 -6.37 -0.90 1.81
N TYR A 43 -7.56 -1.35 2.19
CA TYR A 43 -8.59 -1.93 1.33
C TYR A 43 -9.88 -1.12 1.46
N LEU A 44 -10.49 -0.74 0.35
CA LEU A 44 -11.71 0.08 0.30
C LEU A 44 -12.86 -0.67 -0.39
N ARG A 45 -14.06 -0.55 0.18
CA ARG A 45 -15.34 -0.84 -0.46
C ARG A 45 -16.13 0.47 -0.54
N VAL A 46 -16.50 0.88 -1.73
CA VAL A 46 -17.08 2.21 -2.01
C VAL A 46 -18.44 2.04 -2.67
N ASN A 47 -19.43 2.79 -2.19
CA ASN A 47 -20.73 2.85 -2.83
C ASN A 47 -20.59 3.56 -4.19
N ASN A 48 -21.00 2.89 -5.27
CA ASN A 48 -20.83 3.41 -6.62
C ASN A 48 -21.63 4.69 -6.91
N ASP A 49 -22.78 4.89 -6.25
CA ASP A 49 -23.67 6.02 -6.49
C ASP A 49 -23.28 7.23 -5.63
N THR A 50 -23.06 7.00 -4.33
CA THR A 50 -22.81 8.07 -3.36
C THR A 50 -21.33 8.39 -3.18
N LYS A 51 -20.44 7.53 -3.67
CA LYS A 51 -18.98 7.61 -3.47
C LYS A 51 -18.57 7.58 -1.99
N VAL A 52 -19.40 6.99 -1.13
CA VAL A 52 -19.13 6.80 0.30
C VAL A 52 -18.35 5.52 0.54
N ILE A 53 -17.35 5.55 1.43
CA ILE A 53 -16.59 4.38 1.88
C ILE A 53 -17.47 3.57 2.84
N GLU A 54 -18.09 2.50 2.35
CA GLU A 54 -18.98 1.63 3.13
C GLU A 54 -18.20 0.71 4.07
N ASP A 55 -17.06 0.20 3.60
CA ASP A 55 -16.12 -0.54 4.43
C ASP A 55 -14.68 -0.20 4.07
N ILE A 56 -13.84 -0.26 5.09
CA ILE A 56 -12.41 -0.04 4.99
C ILE A 56 -11.73 -1.01 5.92
N LYS A 57 -10.70 -1.69 5.42
CA LYS A 57 -9.88 -2.62 6.19
C LYS A 57 -8.41 -2.30 6.02
N PHE A 58 -7.60 -2.74 6.98
CA PHE A 58 -6.15 -2.66 6.84
C PHE A 58 -5.43 -3.92 7.31
N GLU A 59 -4.24 -4.09 6.75
CA GLU A 59 -3.18 -4.93 7.31
C GLU A 59 -1.96 -4.06 7.55
N SER A 60 -1.25 -4.28 8.65
CA SER A 60 -0.07 -3.49 8.98
C SER A 60 1.00 -4.41 9.54
N TYR A 61 2.24 -4.14 9.12
CA TYR A 61 3.44 -4.73 9.68
C TYR A 61 4.32 -3.59 10.18
N GLY A 62 4.85 -3.71 11.40
CA GLY A 62 5.74 -2.69 11.94
C GLY A 62 5.48 -2.34 13.40
N CYS A 63 5.83 -1.12 13.76
CA CYS A 63 5.80 -0.68 15.15
C CYS A 63 4.37 -0.41 15.68
N ALA A 64 4.23 -0.35 17.01
CA ALA A 64 2.95 -0.09 17.66
C ALA A 64 2.26 1.21 17.18
N SER A 65 3.04 2.25 16.86
CA SER A 65 2.50 3.50 16.30
C SER A 65 1.95 3.30 14.90
N ASN A 66 2.57 2.46 14.07
CA ASN A 66 2.08 2.17 12.72
C ASN A 66 0.71 1.49 12.78
N ILE A 67 0.57 0.46 13.63
CA ILE A 67 -0.69 -0.26 13.83
C ILE A 67 -1.77 0.68 14.41
N ALA A 68 -1.42 1.47 15.42
CA ALA A 68 -2.37 2.41 16.02
C ALA A 68 -2.85 3.47 15.01
N THR A 69 -1.94 3.98 14.17
CA THR A 69 -2.33 5.00 13.18
C THR A 69 -3.07 4.42 11.97
N ALA A 70 -2.75 3.19 11.54
CA ALA A 70 -3.56 2.48 10.55
C ALA A 70 -4.97 2.18 11.09
N SER A 71 -5.09 1.85 12.38
CA SER A 71 -6.38 1.66 13.04
C SER A 71 -7.23 2.93 13.04
N ILE A 72 -6.72 4.04 13.60
CA ILE A 72 -7.51 5.28 13.71
C ILE A 72 -7.90 5.85 12.35
N ILE A 73 -7.03 5.79 11.33
CA ILE A 73 -7.33 6.41 10.04
C ILE A 73 -8.48 5.69 9.35
N THR A 74 -8.58 4.37 9.52
CA THR A 74 -9.69 3.60 8.96
C THR A 74 -11.01 3.90 9.66
N GLU A 75 -11.00 4.19 10.96
CA GLU A 75 -12.21 4.65 11.67
C GLU A 75 -12.65 6.04 11.21
N ILE A 76 -11.71 6.97 11.02
CA ILE A 76 -12.01 8.32 10.53
C ILE A 76 -12.59 8.28 9.12
N ALA A 77 -11.97 7.51 8.21
CA ALA A 77 -12.37 7.48 6.81
C ALA A 77 -13.67 6.71 6.54
N LYS A 78 -14.06 5.78 7.41
CA LYS A 78 -15.27 4.97 7.22
C LYS A 78 -16.52 5.85 7.25
N GLY A 79 -17.37 5.71 6.24
CA GLY A 79 -18.59 6.51 6.08
C GLY A 79 -18.37 7.90 5.48
N MET A 80 -17.13 8.30 5.22
CA MET A 80 -16.85 9.52 4.45
C MET A 80 -16.98 9.27 2.95
N THR A 81 -17.23 10.33 2.19
CA THR A 81 -17.06 10.29 0.73
C THR A 81 -15.57 10.23 0.37
N ILE A 82 -15.26 9.76 -0.85
CA ILE A 82 -13.89 9.75 -1.38
C ILE A 82 -13.23 11.15 -1.29
N ASP A 83 -13.96 12.20 -1.64
CA ASP A 83 -13.42 13.57 -1.63
C ASP A 83 -13.17 14.12 -0.23
N GLU A 84 -13.94 13.68 0.76
CA GLU A 84 -13.69 13.99 2.17
C GLU A 84 -12.49 13.21 2.69
N ALA A 85 -12.43 11.90 2.41
CA ALA A 85 -11.35 11.03 2.86
C ALA A 85 -9.98 11.47 2.31
N LYS A 86 -9.91 12.03 1.10
CA LYS A 86 -8.68 12.63 0.53
C LYS A 86 -8.12 13.78 1.37
N LYS A 87 -8.99 14.53 2.03
CA LYS A 87 -8.61 15.71 2.83
C LYS A 87 -8.02 15.32 4.18
N ILE A 88 -8.17 14.06 4.60
CA ILE A 88 -7.53 13.54 5.82
C ILE A 88 -6.01 13.75 5.70
N THR A 89 -5.45 14.29 6.77
CA THR A 89 -4.03 14.57 6.93
C THR A 89 -3.45 13.75 8.07
N TRP A 90 -2.12 13.70 8.14
CA TRP A 90 -1.42 13.03 9.24
C TRP A 90 -1.70 13.69 10.60
N LYS A 91 -2.06 14.98 10.60
CA LYS A 91 -2.43 15.72 11.81
C LYS A 91 -3.75 15.22 12.35
N ASP A 92 -4.76 15.03 11.50
CA ASP A 92 -6.06 14.49 11.91
C ASP A 92 -5.89 13.13 12.59
N ALA A 93 -5.07 12.25 12.00
CA ALA A 93 -4.76 10.95 12.58
C ALA A 93 -3.98 11.06 13.90
N SER A 94 -3.01 11.97 13.99
CA SER A 94 -2.25 12.22 15.22
C SER A 94 -3.12 12.82 16.33
N GLU A 95 -4.02 13.74 16.00
CA GLU A 95 -4.91 14.42 16.94
C GLU A 95 -5.98 13.46 17.45
N ALA A 96 -6.55 12.63 16.58
CA ALA A 96 -7.49 11.57 16.97
C ALA A 96 -6.85 10.53 17.90
N LEU A 97 -5.54 10.30 17.78
CA LEU A 97 -4.77 9.48 18.73
C LEU A 97 -4.41 10.20 20.03
N GLY A 98 -4.81 11.46 20.24
CA GLY A 98 -4.42 12.25 21.40
C GLY A 98 -2.95 12.72 21.37
N GLY A 99 -2.36 12.79 20.19
CA GLY A 99 -0.97 13.13 19.93
C GLY A 99 -0.04 11.92 19.83
N LEU A 100 1.02 12.09 19.04
CA LEU A 100 2.12 11.14 18.95
C LEU A 100 3.45 11.81 19.30
N PRO A 101 4.42 11.08 19.86
CA PRO A 101 5.78 11.58 20.02
C PRO A 101 6.35 12.07 18.67
N PRO A 102 7.10 13.18 18.62
CA PRO A 102 7.60 13.74 17.36
C PRO A 102 8.34 12.74 16.46
N ILE A 103 9.10 11.82 17.06
CA ILE A 103 9.85 10.77 16.33
C ILE A 103 8.95 9.73 15.64
N LYS A 104 7.67 9.62 16.04
CA LYS A 104 6.69 8.65 15.51
C LYS A 104 5.68 9.26 14.53
N VAL A 105 5.77 10.55 14.24
CA VAL A 105 4.87 11.23 13.27
C VAL A 105 4.93 10.60 11.88
N HIS A 106 6.06 10.02 11.48
CA HIS A 106 6.19 9.33 10.19
C HIS A 106 5.20 8.16 10.03
N CYS A 107 4.81 7.48 11.12
CA CYS A 107 3.81 6.42 11.07
C CYS A 107 2.43 6.97 10.65
N SER A 108 2.08 8.18 11.10
CA SER A 108 0.85 8.86 10.65
C SER A 108 0.90 9.28 9.21
N VAL A 109 2.07 9.74 8.74
CA VAL A 109 2.27 10.07 7.33
C VAL A 109 2.07 8.83 6.47
N LEU A 110 2.71 7.71 6.83
CA LEU A 110 2.62 6.44 6.09
C LEU A 110 1.17 5.92 6.01
N ALA A 111 0.41 5.95 7.11
CA ALA A 111 -0.98 5.52 7.12
C ALA A 111 -1.87 6.38 6.19
N VAL A 112 -1.66 7.70 6.18
CA VAL A 112 -2.38 8.63 5.28
C VAL A 112 -1.98 8.44 3.83
N GLU A 113 -0.70 8.20 3.55
CA GLU A 113 -0.23 7.84 2.21
C GLU A 113 -0.86 6.54 1.73
N GLY A 114 -0.99 5.54 2.60
CA GLY A 114 -1.72 4.30 2.32
C GLY A 114 -3.18 4.55 1.94
N LEU A 115 -3.91 5.34 2.74
CA LEU A 115 -5.30 5.70 2.45
C LEU A 115 -5.42 6.44 1.11
N ARG A 116 -4.62 7.48 0.89
CA ARG A 116 -4.65 8.28 -0.34
C ARG A 116 -4.30 7.45 -1.57
N SER A 117 -3.35 6.54 -1.44
CA SER A 117 -2.96 5.64 -2.53
C SER A 117 -4.08 4.64 -2.84
N ALA A 118 -4.78 4.12 -1.83
CA ALA A 118 -5.92 3.23 -2.03
C ALA A 118 -7.10 3.97 -2.69
N ILE A 119 -7.34 5.23 -2.30
CA ILE A 119 -8.31 6.10 -2.95
C ILE A 119 -7.92 6.34 -4.41
N LYS A 120 -6.66 6.69 -4.67
CA LYS A 120 -6.17 6.91 -6.03
C LYS A 120 -6.39 5.66 -6.89
N ASN A 121 -6.03 4.48 -6.39
CA ASN A 121 -6.27 3.21 -7.08
C ASN A 121 -7.77 3.00 -7.40
N TYR A 122 -8.67 3.34 -6.46
CA TYR A 122 -10.10 3.31 -6.72
C TYR A 122 -10.49 4.26 -7.86
N GLU A 123 -10.03 5.50 -7.83
CA GLU A 123 -10.38 6.49 -8.85
C GLU A 123 -9.88 6.11 -10.23
N GLU A 124 -8.66 5.59 -10.32
CA GLU A 124 -8.09 5.15 -11.59
C GLU A 124 -8.87 3.94 -12.15
N LYS A 125 -9.19 2.93 -11.31
CA LYS A 125 -10.00 1.76 -11.71
C LYS A 125 -11.42 2.11 -12.17
N HIS A 126 -11.97 3.23 -11.70
CA HIS A 126 -13.33 3.67 -12.02
C HIS A 126 -13.35 4.83 -13.04
N GLY A 127 -12.21 5.16 -13.67
CA GLY A 127 -12.12 6.17 -14.72
C GLY A 127 -12.43 7.59 -14.24
N LEU A 128 -12.23 7.90 -12.96
CA LEU A 128 -12.51 9.20 -12.35
C LEU A 128 -11.32 10.19 -12.50
N VAL A 129 -10.21 9.76 -13.09
CA VAL A 129 -9.02 10.59 -13.31
C VAL A 129 -8.97 11.03 -14.78
N GLU A 130 -9.00 12.34 -15.02
CA GLU A 130 -9.03 12.93 -16.38
C GLU A 130 -7.68 12.86 -17.13
N ASN A 131 -6.57 12.67 -16.41
CA ASN A 131 -5.22 12.58 -16.98
C ASN A 131 -4.52 11.30 -16.51
N LEU A 132 -4.98 10.16 -17.02
CA LEU A 132 -4.31 8.89 -16.78
C LEU A 132 -3.14 8.77 -17.76
N GLU A 133 -1.91 8.88 -17.23
CA GLU A 133 -0.74 8.50 -18.02
C GLU A 133 -0.75 6.96 -18.17
N PRO A 134 -0.64 6.43 -19.40
CA PRO A 134 -0.58 4.99 -19.63
C PRO A 134 0.65 4.41 -18.91
N THR A 135 0.51 3.20 -18.38
CA THR A 135 1.61 2.50 -17.74
C THR A 135 2.73 2.29 -18.74
N THR A 136 3.88 2.91 -18.48
CA THR A 136 5.10 2.71 -19.24
C THR A 136 6.02 1.73 -18.54
N VAL A 137 7.01 1.20 -19.27
CA VAL A 137 8.08 0.37 -18.69
C VAL A 137 8.82 1.10 -17.56
N GLU A 138 8.95 2.43 -17.64
CA GLU A 138 9.57 3.23 -16.57
C GLU A 138 8.71 3.28 -15.30
N ILE A 139 7.39 3.40 -15.44
CA ILE A 139 6.46 3.35 -14.31
C ILE A 139 6.55 1.98 -13.62
N VAL A 140 6.53 0.90 -14.40
CA VAL A 140 6.69 -0.47 -13.89
C VAL A 140 8.02 -0.61 -13.15
N ARG A 141 9.15 -0.19 -13.78
CA ARG A 141 10.46 -0.23 -13.13
C ARG A 141 10.51 0.58 -11.84
N ASN A 142 9.93 1.77 -11.80
CA ASN A 142 9.87 2.59 -10.59
C ASN A 142 9.08 1.93 -9.47
N ARG A 143 7.99 1.21 -9.79
CA ARG A 143 7.24 0.41 -8.80
C ARG A 143 8.08 -0.76 -8.29
N LEU A 144 8.80 -1.44 -9.17
CA LEU A 144 9.66 -2.59 -8.82
C LEU A 144 10.87 -2.21 -7.96
N ARG A 145 11.29 -0.93 -7.92
CA ARG A 145 12.30 -0.45 -6.94
C ARG A 145 11.87 -0.62 -5.48
N ARG A 146 10.59 -0.90 -5.25
CA ARG A 146 10.04 -1.17 -3.91
C ARG A 146 10.01 -2.66 -3.57
N VAL A 147 10.38 -3.55 -4.51
CA VAL A 147 10.47 -4.99 -4.30
C VAL A 147 11.93 -5.33 -3.98
N MET A 148 12.13 -6.02 -2.85
CA MET A 148 13.47 -6.31 -2.35
C MET A 148 14.06 -7.55 -3.02
N ASN A 149 15.38 -7.54 -3.25
CA ASN A 149 16.16 -8.73 -3.53
C ASN A 149 16.80 -9.22 -2.21
N PRO A 150 16.25 -10.28 -1.58
CA PRO A 150 16.72 -10.72 -0.27
C PRO A 150 18.16 -11.26 -0.29
N MET A 151 18.68 -11.63 -1.46
CA MET A 151 20.05 -12.16 -1.59
C MET A 151 21.11 -11.07 -1.51
N LYS A 152 20.79 -9.86 -2.00
CA LYS A 152 21.74 -8.73 -2.05
C LYS A 152 21.38 -7.61 -1.08
N GLY A 153 20.21 -7.66 -0.43
CA GLY A 153 19.77 -6.65 0.53
C GLY A 153 19.48 -5.28 -0.09
N LEU A 154 19.24 -5.23 -1.40
CA LEU A 154 18.94 -4.04 -2.19
C LEU A 154 17.69 -4.32 -3.05
N ASP A 155 17.11 -3.30 -3.69
CA ASP A 155 15.93 -3.50 -4.53
C ASP A 155 16.23 -4.30 -5.81
N MET A 156 15.20 -4.97 -6.35
CA MET A 156 15.35 -5.88 -7.50
C MET A 156 15.79 -5.17 -8.79
N VAL A 157 15.54 -3.85 -8.90
CA VAL A 157 15.96 -3.04 -10.05
C VAL A 157 17.43 -2.67 -9.93
N ALA A 158 17.87 -2.20 -8.76
CA ALA A 158 19.27 -1.86 -8.50
C ALA A 158 20.22 -3.07 -8.50
N THR A 159 19.67 -4.27 -8.34
CA THR A 159 20.45 -5.52 -8.29
C THR A 159 20.52 -6.26 -9.62
N ASP A 160 19.94 -5.68 -10.67
CA ASP A 160 19.77 -6.26 -12.01
C ASP A 160 19.05 -7.61 -12.01
N LEU A 161 18.14 -7.82 -11.05
CA LEU A 161 17.35 -9.05 -10.95
C LEU A 161 16.25 -9.12 -12.02
N ILE A 162 15.95 -8.02 -12.69
CA ILE A 162 14.94 -7.97 -13.76
C ILE A 162 15.64 -8.11 -15.11
N LYS A 163 15.43 -9.25 -15.77
CA LYS A 163 16.00 -9.54 -17.09
C LYS A 163 15.23 -8.85 -18.21
N LYS A 164 13.90 -8.78 -18.10
CA LYS A 164 13.02 -8.21 -19.11
C LYS A 164 11.76 -7.61 -18.49
N VAL A 165 11.32 -6.47 -19.02
CA VAL A 165 10.03 -5.85 -18.71
C VAL A 165 9.40 -5.40 -20.02
N GLU A 166 8.19 -5.85 -20.30
CA GLU A 166 7.37 -5.40 -21.41
C GLU A 166 5.96 -5.04 -20.90
N VAL A 167 5.40 -3.97 -21.46
CA VAL A 167 4.02 -3.53 -21.17
C VAL A 167 3.31 -3.41 -22.50
N ASN A 168 2.29 -4.25 -22.72
CA ASN A 168 1.51 -4.28 -23.96
C ASN A 168 0.03 -4.36 -23.61
N GLU A 169 -0.76 -3.35 -24.03
CA GLU A 169 -2.24 -3.36 -23.97
C GLU A 169 -2.81 -3.94 -22.67
N GLY A 170 -2.33 -3.44 -21.52
CA GLY A 170 -2.79 -3.86 -20.19
C GLY A 170 -2.21 -5.17 -19.65
N VAL A 171 -1.22 -5.74 -20.34
CA VAL A 171 -0.47 -6.91 -19.87
C VAL A 171 0.97 -6.50 -19.54
N ILE A 172 1.39 -6.79 -18.31
CA ILE A 172 2.81 -6.72 -17.93
C ILE A 172 3.43 -8.10 -18.06
N HIS A 173 4.48 -8.19 -18.86
CA HIS A 173 5.33 -9.38 -18.94
C HIS A 173 6.68 -9.09 -18.30
N LEU A 174 7.01 -9.86 -17.26
CA LEU A 174 8.21 -9.69 -16.45
C LEU A 174 9.02 -10.98 -16.41
N VAL A 175 10.32 -10.89 -16.71
CA VAL A 175 11.26 -12.00 -16.54
C VAL A 175 12.24 -11.66 -15.43
N ILE A 176 12.24 -12.47 -14.38
CA ILE A 176 13.11 -12.34 -13.21
C ILE A 176 14.30 -13.29 -13.39
N ASP A 177 15.52 -12.77 -13.24
CA ASP A 177 16.77 -13.52 -13.34
C ASP A 177 17.04 -14.31 -12.05
N LEU A 178 16.15 -15.26 -11.76
CA LEU A 178 16.20 -16.14 -10.60
C LEU A 178 15.52 -17.48 -10.95
N PRO A 179 16.06 -18.63 -10.52
CA PRO A 179 15.41 -19.93 -10.72
C PRO A 179 14.05 -20.00 -10.02
N GLU A 180 13.04 -20.62 -10.63
CA GLU A 180 11.72 -20.81 -10.01
C GLU A 180 11.82 -21.64 -8.71
N SER A 181 12.79 -22.55 -8.62
CA SER A 181 13.05 -23.37 -7.43
C SER A 181 13.73 -22.62 -6.27
N HIS A 182 14.09 -21.35 -6.44
CA HIS A 182 14.77 -20.59 -5.39
C HIS A 182 13.82 -20.25 -4.23
N GLN A 183 14.33 -20.29 -2.99
CA GLN A 183 13.52 -20.10 -1.77
C GLN A 183 12.78 -18.75 -1.70
N PHE A 184 13.26 -17.73 -2.42
CA PHE A 184 12.66 -16.39 -2.45
C PHE A 184 11.78 -16.14 -3.67
N SER A 185 11.70 -17.06 -4.64
CA SER A 185 10.97 -16.84 -5.89
C SER A 185 9.48 -16.58 -5.65
N ASN A 186 8.84 -17.36 -4.77
CA ASN A 186 7.44 -17.14 -4.41
C ASN A 186 7.21 -15.78 -3.73
N VAL A 187 8.09 -15.38 -2.82
CA VAL A 187 7.97 -14.09 -2.12
C VAL A 187 8.10 -12.93 -3.11
N ILE A 188 9.12 -12.99 -3.98
CA ILE A 188 9.34 -11.97 -5.01
C ILE A 188 8.16 -11.93 -5.99
N LYS A 189 7.61 -13.08 -6.38
CA LYS A 189 6.44 -13.17 -7.26
C LYS A 189 5.22 -12.46 -6.66
N GLU A 190 4.89 -12.77 -5.41
CA GLU A 190 3.76 -12.18 -4.71
C GLU A 190 3.96 -10.68 -4.48
N GLU A 191 5.12 -10.25 -3.98
CA GLU A 191 5.42 -8.81 -3.81
C GLU A 191 5.35 -8.05 -5.13
N THR A 192 5.90 -8.62 -6.21
CA THR A 192 5.86 -8.00 -7.53
C THR A 192 4.42 -7.87 -8.02
N ARG A 193 3.62 -8.93 -7.89
CA ARG A 193 2.20 -8.90 -8.26
C ARG A 193 1.45 -7.86 -7.47
N GLU A 194 1.61 -7.82 -6.14
CA GLU A 194 0.94 -6.84 -5.27
C GLU A 194 1.28 -5.39 -5.62
N LYS A 195 2.51 -5.11 -6.07
CA LYS A 195 2.89 -3.75 -6.49
C LYS A 195 2.34 -3.38 -7.87
N LEU A 196 2.24 -4.34 -8.79
CA LEU A 196 1.82 -4.10 -10.16
C LEU A 196 0.31 -4.15 -10.35
N GLU A 197 -0.43 -4.93 -9.55
CA GLU A 197 -1.91 -5.05 -9.63
C GLU A 197 -2.65 -3.76 -9.22
N THR A 198 -1.91 -2.81 -8.66
CA THR A 198 -2.42 -1.47 -8.32
C THR A 198 -2.40 -0.50 -9.49
N LEU A 199 -1.81 -0.89 -10.64
CA LEU A 199 -1.84 -0.10 -11.86
C LEU A 199 -3.22 -0.22 -12.51
N TRP A 200 -3.73 0.91 -12.99
CA TRP A 200 -5.14 1.07 -13.35
C TRP A 200 -5.51 0.48 -14.72
N ASP A 201 -4.54 0.46 -15.63
CA ASP A 201 -4.67 -0.03 -17.00
C ASP A 201 -4.14 -1.46 -17.14
N ILE A 202 -3.82 -2.14 -16.05
CA ILE A 202 -3.23 -3.48 -16.07
C ILE A 202 -4.25 -4.53 -15.65
N ASP A 203 -4.64 -5.37 -16.62
CA ASP A 203 -5.56 -6.49 -16.43
C ASP A 203 -4.84 -7.79 -16.06
N LYS A 204 -3.59 -7.96 -16.52
CA LYS A 204 -2.84 -9.21 -16.36
C LYS A 204 -1.36 -8.97 -16.11
N ILE A 205 -0.79 -9.77 -15.19
CA ILE A 205 0.63 -9.73 -14.82
C ILE A 205 1.21 -11.14 -14.96
N ASP A 206 2.01 -11.33 -16.00
CA ASP A 206 2.73 -12.57 -16.29
C ASP A 206 4.17 -12.45 -15.78
N ILE A 207 4.50 -13.24 -14.75
CA ILE A 207 5.83 -13.27 -14.12
C ILE A 207 6.47 -14.62 -14.41
N GLU A 208 7.58 -14.59 -15.15
CA GLU A 208 8.42 -15.74 -15.48
C GLU A 208 9.75 -15.66 -14.73
N PHE A 209 10.25 -16.83 -14.33
CA PHE A 209 11.55 -17.00 -13.70
C PHE A 209 12.51 -17.60 -14.72
N ALA A 210 13.72 -17.06 -14.83
CA ALA A 210 14.75 -17.65 -15.67
C ALA A 210 15.16 -19.03 -15.12
N GLU A 211 15.36 -20.01 -16.02
CA GLU A 211 15.92 -21.33 -15.67
C GLU A 211 17.35 -21.24 -15.12
#